data_AF-A0A1G2H5Q1-F1
#
_entry.id   AF-A0A1G2H5Q1-F1
#
_cell.length_a   1.000
_cell.length_b   1.000
_cell.length_c   1.000
_cell.angle_alpha   90.00
_cell.angle_beta   90.00
_cell.angle_gamma   90.00
#
_symmetry.space_group_name_H-M   'P 1'
#
loop_
_entity.id
_entity.type
_entity.pdbx_description
1 polymer ?
#
loop_
_entity_poly.entity_id
_entity_poly.type
_entity_poly.pdbx_seq_one_letter_code
_entity_poly.pdbx_strand_id
1 'polypeptide(L)'
;MNFSFRNNHGYTLIEMLVVIFILGVLSTIMVVSLRNAREKAMIAKVSVELNQIFNALLIMEDDTKQWPGHKVPYRVELATGNEICDDGCAYSLSDCRAGLLCDDPGTPYQRWDGPYLKGAPSDPWGNEYFFDTDYNIDGDMYAVIGSYGPDGTGNNEYNSDDILFELAK
;
A
#
# COMPACT_ATOMS: atom_id res chain seq x y z
N MET A 1 -10.83 51.62 -48.88
CA MET A 1 -10.99 50.53 -47.90
C MET A 1 -11.46 51.15 -46.59
N ASN A 2 -12.72 50.95 -46.21
CA ASN A 2 -13.28 51.48 -44.96
C ASN A 2 -12.82 50.58 -43.80
N PHE A 3 -11.96 51.09 -42.92
CA PHE A 3 -11.62 50.43 -41.66
C PHE A 3 -12.71 50.76 -40.63
N SER A 4 -13.55 49.78 -40.32
CA SER A 4 -14.52 49.85 -39.23
C SER A 4 -13.77 49.73 -37.90
N PHE A 5 -13.80 50.78 -37.07
CA PHE A 5 -13.30 50.72 -35.69
C PHE A 5 -14.27 49.91 -34.83
N ARG A 6 -13.83 48.72 -34.43
CA ARG A 6 -14.58 47.84 -33.54
C ARG A 6 -14.45 48.38 -32.11
N ASN A 7 -15.57 48.67 -31.44
CA ASN A 7 -15.62 49.04 -30.02
C ASN A 7 -15.18 47.85 -29.14
N ASN A 8 -13.88 47.71 -28.91
CA ASN A 8 -13.36 46.82 -27.87
C ASN A 8 -13.48 47.57 -26.52
N HIS A 9 -14.47 47.19 -25.72
CA HIS A 9 -14.58 47.65 -24.35
C HIS A 9 -13.45 47.00 -23.54
N GLY A 10 -12.58 47.81 -22.94
CA GLY A 10 -11.52 47.32 -22.05
C GLY A 10 -12.07 46.95 -20.68
N TYR A 11 -11.59 45.84 -20.11
CA TYR A 11 -11.91 45.44 -18.74
C TYR A 11 -11.32 46.45 -17.74
N THR A 12 -12.03 46.67 -16.63
CA THR A 12 -11.58 47.61 -15.59
C THR A 12 -10.58 46.94 -14.64
N LEU A 13 -9.66 47.72 -14.04
CA LEU A 13 -8.69 47.19 -13.07
C LEU A 13 -9.37 46.50 -11.87
N ILE A 14 -10.52 47.04 -11.43
CA ILE A 14 -11.28 46.47 -10.33
C ILE A 14 -11.86 45.09 -10.66
N GLU A 15 -12.20 44.86 -11.93
CA GLU A 15 -12.79 43.60 -12.40
C GLU A 15 -11.77 42.47 -12.38
N MET A 16 -10.54 42.74 -12.84
CA MET A 16 -9.44 41.77 -12.74
C MET A 16 -9.02 41.55 -11.29
N LEU A 17 -9.08 42.57 -10.43
CA LEU A 17 -8.78 42.46 -9.00
C LEU A 17 -9.78 41.56 -8.27
N VAL A 18 -11.08 41.74 -8.52
CA VAL A 18 -12.13 40.90 -7.92
C VAL A 18 -12.02 39.44 -8.40
N VAL A 19 -11.71 39.22 -9.68
CA VAL A 19 -11.56 37.86 -10.23
C VAL A 19 -10.41 37.11 -9.57
N ILE A 20 -9.20 37.71 -9.49
CA ILE A 20 -8.06 37.03 -8.85
C ILE A 20 -8.30 36.81 -7.35
N PHE A 21 -9.04 37.70 -6.69
CA PHE A 21 -9.43 37.53 -5.30
C PHE A 21 -10.33 36.30 -5.11
N ILE A 22 -11.40 36.18 -5.91
CA ILE A 22 -12.33 35.03 -5.82
C ILE A 22 -11.63 33.72 -6.21
N LEU A 23 -10.79 33.73 -7.26
CA LEU A 23 -10.00 32.55 -7.64
C LEU A 23 -9.04 32.11 -6.54
N GLY A 24 -8.41 33.05 -5.82
CA GLY A 24 -7.57 32.75 -4.67
C GLY A 24 -8.33 32.05 -3.55
N VAL A 25 -9.52 32.56 -3.20
CA VAL A 25 -10.37 31.95 -2.16
C VAL A 25 -10.89 30.58 -2.58
N LEU A 26 -11.32 30.41 -3.83
CA LEU A 26 -11.79 29.11 -4.32
C LEU A 26 -10.67 28.07 -4.38
N SER A 27 -9.46 28.50 -4.75
CA SER A 27 -8.31 27.60 -4.87
C SER A 27 -7.93 26.96 -3.53
N THR A 28 -8.04 27.65 -2.40
CA THR A 28 -7.66 27.09 -1.09
C THR A 28 -8.61 25.97 -0.66
N ILE A 29 -9.91 26.13 -0.91
CA ILE A 29 -10.94 25.14 -0.56
C ILE A 29 -10.76 23.86 -1.40
N MET A 30 -10.43 23.99 -2.68
CA MET A 30 -10.25 22.84 -3.58
C MET A 30 -9.12 21.91 -3.15
N VAL A 31 -8.01 22.44 -2.64
CA VAL A 31 -6.84 21.63 -2.25
C VAL A 31 -7.17 20.65 -1.13
N VAL A 32 -7.95 21.08 -0.13
CA VAL A 32 -8.34 20.20 0.99
C VAL A 32 -9.24 19.06 0.50
N SER A 33 -10.20 19.38 -0.38
CA SER A 33 -11.10 18.36 -0.94
C SER A 33 -10.34 17.32 -1.78
N LEU A 34 -9.34 17.75 -2.56
CA LEU A 34 -8.53 16.84 -3.37
C LEU A 34 -7.64 15.92 -2.51
N ARG A 35 -7.05 16.46 -1.44
CA ARG A 35 -6.22 15.66 -0.51
C ARG A 35 -7.02 14.51 0.10
N ASN A 36 -8.20 14.79 0.63
CA ASN A 36 -9.07 13.77 1.24
C ASN A 36 -9.55 12.73 0.22
N ALA A 37 -9.82 13.15 -1.02
CA ALA A 37 -10.21 12.23 -2.09
C ALA A 37 -9.05 11.30 -2.49
N ARG A 38 -7.82 11.84 -2.57
CA ARG A 38 -6.63 11.07 -2.88
C ARG A 38 -6.35 10.04 -1.79
N GLU A 39 -6.41 10.43 -0.52
CA GLU A 39 -6.18 9.53 0.61
C GLU A 39 -7.14 8.34 0.60
N LYS A 40 -8.45 8.58 0.41
CA LYS A 40 -9.45 7.52 0.26
C LYS A 40 -9.16 6.58 -0.91
N ALA A 41 -8.70 7.13 -2.03
CA ALA A 41 -8.34 6.34 -3.20
C ALA A 41 -7.10 5.48 -2.94
N MET A 42 -6.13 5.99 -2.18
CA MET A 42 -4.92 5.26 -1.79
C MET A 42 -5.28 4.08 -0.86
N ILE A 43 -6.07 4.30 0.18
CA ILE A 43 -6.55 3.21 1.06
C ILE A 43 -7.34 2.15 0.26
N ALA A 44 -8.23 2.58 -0.64
CA ALA A 44 -8.98 1.64 -1.48
C ALA A 44 -8.08 0.82 -2.42
N LYS A 45 -7.01 1.43 -2.95
CA LYS A 45 -6.00 0.73 -3.76
C LYS A 45 -5.29 -0.33 -2.93
N VAL A 46 -4.89 0.01 -1.70
CA VAL A 46 -4.25 -0.93 -0.76
C VAL A 46 -5.13 -2.15 -0.52
N SER A 47 -6.42 -1.95 -0.25
CA SER A 47 -7.34 -3.08 -0.06
C SER A 47 -7.40 -4.01 -1.28
N VAL A 48 -7.35 -3.47 -2.50
CA VAL A 48 -7.33 -4.29 -3.72
C VAL A 48 -6.01 -5.06 -3.85
N GLU A 49 -4.89 -4.42 -3.56
CA GLU A 49 -3.56 -5.03 -3.64
C GLU A 49 -3.36 -6.11 -2.56
N LEU A 50 -3.82 -5.90 -1.33
CA LEU A 50 -3.85 -6.93 -0.28
C LEU A 50 -4.68 -8.14 -0.69
N ASN A 51 -5.84 -7.94 -1.32
CA ASN A 51 -6.63 -9.04 -1.86
C ASN A 51 -5.88 -9.82 -2.96
N GLN A 52 -5.05 -9.15 -3.77
CA GLN A 52 -4.23 -9.83 -4.77
C GLN A 52 -3.12 -10.67 -4.12
N ILE A 53 -2.44 -10.11 -3.11
CA ILE A 53 -1.42 -10.82 -2.32
C ILE A 53 -2.05 -12.02 -1.61
N PHE A 54 -3.22 -11.86 -0.99
CA PHE A 54 -3.94 -12.94 -0.34
C PHE A 54 -4.30 -14.08 -1.31
N ASN A 55 -4.80 -13.75 -2.51
CA ASN A 55 -5.08 -14.78 -3.51
C ASN A 55 -3.81 -15.53 -3.95
N ALA A 56 -2.67 -14.83 -4.08
CA ALA A 56 -1.39 -15.47 -4.36
C ALA A 56 -0.95 -16.38 -3.21
N LEU A 57 -1.16 -15.94 -1.96
CA LEU A 57 -0.89 -16.72 -0.76
C LEU A 57 -1.69 -18.02 -0.74
N LEU A 58 -2.98 -17.97 -1.07
CA LEU A 58 -3.84 -19.16 -1.13
C LEU A 58 -3.36 -20.17 -2.17
N ILE A 59 -2.89 -19.71 -3.35
CA ILE A 59 -2.36 -20.59 -4.39
C ILE A 59 -1.04 -21.21 -3.92
N MET A 60 -0.13 -20.39 -3.39
CA MET A 60 1.14 -20.86 -2.82
C MET A 60 0.93 -21.89 -1.72
N GLU A 61 -0.04 -21.64 -0.83
CA GLU A 61 -0.41 -22.55 0.23
C GLU A 61 -0.93 -23.87 -0.34
N ASP A 62 -1.77 -23.85 -1.37
CA ASP A 62 -2.27 -25.09 -1.96
C ASP A 62 -1.12 -25.96 -2.54
N ASP A 63 -0.15 -25.32 -3.18
CA ASP A 63 0.98 -26.01 -3.80
C ASP A 63 2.00 -26.51 -2.76
N THR A 64 2.44 -25.61 -1.88
CA THR A 64 3.59 -25.83 -0.98
C THR A 64 3.20 -26.25 0.43
N LYS A 65 1.94 -26.05 0.82
CA LYS A 65 1.43 -26.18 2.20
C LYS A 65 2.14 -25.25 3.19
N GLN A 66 2.77 -24.19 2.70
CA GLN A 66 3.49 -23.19 3.48
C GLN A 66 3.05 -21.79 3.09
N TRP A 67 3.20 -20.86 4.04
CA TRP A 67 3.14 -19.42 3.82
C TRP A 67 4.55 -18.86 3.59
N PRO A 68 4.67 -17.58 3.17
CA PRO A 68 5.95 -16.92 2.96
C PRO A 68 6.92 -17.10 4.12
N GLY A 69 8.19 -17.32 3.79
CA GLY A 69 9.24 -17.57 4.77
C GLY A 69 9.15 -18.91 5.49
N HIS A 70 8.64 -19.94 4.80
CA HIS A 70 8.41 -21.28 5.34
C HIS A 70 7.50 -21.32 6.58
N LYS A 71 6.63 -20.33 6.74
CA LYS A 71 5.72 -20.26 7.88
C LYS A 71 4.57 -21.23 7.75
N VAL A 72 4.05 -21.66 8.89
CA VAL A 72 2.93 -22.59 8.92
C VAL A 72 1.61 -21.82 8.71
N PRO A 73 0.78 -22.21 7.74
CA PRO A 73 -0.52 -21.59 7.53
C PRO A 73 -1.43 -21.64 8.75
N TYR A 74 -2.23 -20.58 8.94
CA TYR A 74 -3.22 -20.42 10.01
C TYR A 74 -2.66 -20.54 11.44
N ARG A 75 -1.39 -20.16 11.62
CA ARG A 75 -0.72 -20.18 12.91
C ARG A 75 -0.11 -18.81 13.19
N VAL A 76 -0.29 -18.36 14.42
CA VAL A 76 0.51 -17.29 15.01
C VAL A 76 1.83 -17.89 15.52
N GLU A 77 2.97 -17.42 15.01
CA GLU A 77 4.30 -17.90 15.40
C GLU A 77 5.05 -16.83 16.19
N LEU A 78 5.07 -16.93 17.52
CA LEU A 78 5.75 -15.96 18.40
C LEU A 78 7.28 -16.17 18.38
N ALA A 79 7.97 -15.64 17.38
CA ALA A 79 9.43 -15.78 17.25
C ALA A 79 10.03 -14.66 16.41
N THR A 80 11.19 -14.15 16.83
CA THR A 80 11.93 -13.10 16.10
C THR A 80 12.28 -13.52 14.67
N GLY A 81 12.09 -12.63 13.69
CA GLY A 81 12.43 -12.88 12.29
C GLY A 81 11.42 -13.79 11.59
N ASN A 82 10.20 -13.84 12.11
CA ASN A 82 9.04 -14.41 11.45
C ASN A 82 8.35 -13.41 10.51
N GLU A 83 8.74 -12.14 10.61
CA GLU A 83 8.24 -11.02 9.85
C GLU A 83 8.95 -10.94 8.50
N ILE A 84 8.20 -10.51 7.49
CA ILE A 84 8.62 -10.35 6.10
C ILE A 84 8.36 -8.91 5.72
N CYS A 85 9.39 -8.08 5.75
CA CYS A 85 9.28 -6.64 5.55
C CYS A 85 10.60 -6.00 5.06
N ASP A 86 10.53 -4.77 4.55
CA ASP A 86 11.69 -4.02 4.06
C ASP A 86 12.46 -3.29 5.17
N ASP A 87 11.87 -3.11 6.36
CA ASP A 87 12.35 -2.10 7.31
C ASP A 87 13.18 -2.62 8.49
N GLY A 88 13.58 -3.90 8.50
CA GLY A 88 14.47 -4.45 9.54
C GLY A 88 14.25 -5.92 9.85
N CYS A 89 13.26 -6.53 9.18
CA CYS A 89 13.02 -7.97 9.18
C CYS A 89 14.08 -8.78 8.42
N ALA A 90 13.96 -10.10 8.49
CA ALA A 90 14.94 -11.01 7.88
C ALA A 90 14.94 -10.97 6.33
N TYR A 91 13.80 -10.66 5.69
CA TYR A 91 13.61 -10.61 4.23
C TYR A 91 12.27 -9.91 3.87
N SER A 92 12.09 -9.50 2.62
CA SER A 92 10.87 -8.84 2.10
C SER A 92 9.96 -9.80 1.29
N LEU A 93 8.70 -9.43 1.04
CA LEU A 93 7.79 -10.14 0.12
C LEU A 93 8.34 -10.22 -1.32
N SER A 94 9.23 -9.30 -1.70
CA SER A 94 9.92 -9.33 -2.98
C SER A 94 11.13 -10.28 -3.02
N ASP A 95 11.57 -10.78 -1.86
CA ASP A 95 12.66 -11.75 -1.75
C ASP A 95 12.20 -13.17 -2.15
N CYS A 96 13.07 -13.95 -2.79
CA CYS A 96 12.79 -15.34 -3.12
C CYS A 96 12.54 -16.22 -1.89
N ARG A 97 13.07 -15.85 -0.72
CA ARG A 97 12.78 -16.50 0.57
C ARG A 97 11.31 -16.43 0.95
N ALA A 98 10.59 -15.40 0.50
CA ALA A 98 9.15 -15.30 0.68
C ALA A 98 8.37 -16.30 -0.21
N GLY A 99 8.99 -16.88 -1.24
CA GLY A 99 8.36 -17.89 -2.11
C GLY A 99 7.33 -17.34 -3.12
N LEU A 100 6.99 -16.04 -3.06
CA LEU A 100 5.93 -15.45 -3.88
C LEU A 100 6.37 -15.15 -5.32
N LEU A 101 7.59 -14.62 -5.52
CA LEU A 101 8.13 -14.24 -6.83
C LEU A 101 9.12 -15.24 -7.41
N CYS A 102 9.75 -16.04 -6.57
CA CYS A 102 10.74 -17.04 -6.91
C CYS A 102 10.87 -18.02 -5.75
N ASP A 103 11.43 -19.20 -6.03
CA ASP A 103 11.69 -20.23 -5.03
C ASP A 103 12.92 -19.88 -4.17
N ASP A 104 12.93 -20.31 -2.91
CA ASP A 104 14.01 -20.02 -1.97
C ASP A 104 15.31 -20.74 -2.40
N PRO A 105 16.41 -20.02 -2.68
CA PRO A 105 17.64 -20.64 -3.17
C PRO A 105 18.39 -21.45 -2.10
N GLY A 106 18.15 -21.20 -0.81
CA GLY A 106 18.75 -21.92 0.31
C GLY A 106 17.91 -23.11 0.77
N THR A 107 16.60 -22.93 0.86
CA THR A 107 15.64 -23.96 1.31
C THR A 107 14.43 -24.03 0.37
N PRO A 108 14.54 -24.64 -0.82
CA PRO A 108 13.45 -24.66 -1.80
C PRO A 108 12.11 -25.17 -1.24
N TYR A 109 11.02 -24.51 -1.59
CA TYR A 109 9.68 -24.91 -1.21
C TYR A 109 9.31 -26.22 -1.92
N GLN A 110 8.77 -27.17 -1.16
CA GLN A 110 8.34 -28.43 -1.74
C GLN A 110 7.14 -28.18 -2.66
N ARG A 111 7.19 -28.68 -3.92
CA ARG A 111 6.12 -28.51 -4.93
C ARG A 111 5.85 -27.06 -5.31
N TRP A 112 6.83 -26.16 -5.17
CA TRP A 112 6.71 -24.82 -5.70
C TRP A 112 6.40 -24.86 -7.21
N ASP A 113 5.28 -24.24 -7.59
CA ASP A 113 4.83 -24.12 -9.00
C ASP A 113 4.76 -22.63 -9.42
N GLY A 114 5.36 -21.75 -8.61
CA GLY A 114 5.34 -20.30 -8.79
C GLY A 114 6.10 -19.81 -10.03
N PRO A 115 6.06 -18.50 -10.32
CA PRO A 115 5.74 -17.43 -9.37
C PRO A 115 4.24 -17.18 -9.17
N TYR A 116 3.84 -16.88 -7.93
CA TYR A 116 2.46 -16.61 -7.53
C TYR A 116 2.09 -15.13 -7.68
N LEU A 117 3.08 -14.24 -7.66
CA LEU A 117 2.95 -12.83 -8.02
C LEU A 117 3.82 -12.52 -9.26
N LYS A 118 3.39 -11.58 -10.10
CA LYS A 118 4.20 -11.14 -11.26
C LYS A 118 5.33 -10.17 -10.88
N GLY A 119 5.23 -9.58 -9.70
CA GLY A 119 6.13 -8.59 -9.12
C GLY A 119 5.53 -8.15 -7.78
N ALA A 120 6.37 -7.77 -6.83
CA ALA A 120 5.90 -7.22 -5.57
C ALA A 120 5.32 -5.82 -5.85
N PRO A 121 4.03 -5.57 -5.56
CA PRO A 121 3.50 -4.22 -5.61
C PRO A 121 4.13 -3.39 -4.48
N SER A 122 4.26 -2.09 -4.71
CA SER A 122 4.47 -1.12 -3.64
C SER A 122 3.14 -0.46 -3.32
N ASP A 123 2.96 -0.13 -2.05
CA ASP A 123 1.80 0.61 -1.59
C ASP A 123 1.78 2.05 -2.19
N PRO A 124 0.68 2.80 -2.03
CA PRO A 124 0.57 4.15 -2.61
C PRO A 124 1.53 5.20 -2.04
N TRP A 125 2.16 4.93 -0.90
CA TRP A 125 3.12 5.81 -0.24
C TRP A 125 4.57 5.45 -0.58
N GLY A 126 4.77 4.31 -1.24
CA GLY A 126 6.05 3.85 -1.77
C GLY A 126 6.72 2.78 -0.93
N ASN A 127 6.04 2.26 0.10
CA ASN A 127 6.56 1.18 0.93
C ASN A 127 6.21 -0.16 0.31
N GLU A 128 6.98 -1.19 0.62
CA GLU A 128 6.58 -2.57 0.30
C GLU A 128 5.50 -3.05 1.28
N TYR A 129 4.69 -4.00 0.82
CA TYR A 129 3.78 -4.73 1.68
C TYR A 129 4.56 -5.67 2.60
N PHE A 130 4.01 -5.93 3.78
CA PHE A 130 4.58 -6.85 4.75
C PHE A 130 3.70 -8.07 4.99
N PHE A 131 4.32 -9.14 5.49
CA PHE A 131 3.65 -10.28 6.08
C PHE A 131 4.25 -10.50 7.47
N ASP A 132 3.40 -10.67 8.47
CA ASP A 132 3.80 -10.86 9.86
C ASP A 132 2.95 -11.98 10.46
N THR A 133 3.56 -12.89 11.21
CA THR A 133 2.84 -14.01 11.84
C THR A 133 2.51 -13.78 13.31
N ASP A 134 2.97 -12.70 13.92
CA ASP A 134 2.64 -12.34 15.30
C ASP A 134 2.38 -10.84 15.51
N TYR A 135 1.77 -10.21 14.51
CA TYR A 135 1.35 -8.82 14.57
C TYR A 135 0.45 -8.56 15.77
N ASN A 136 0.80 -7.57 16.59
CA ASN A 136 0.07 -7.25 17.82
C ASN A 136 -1.02 -6.19 17.59
N ILE A 137 -2.27 -6.57 17.84
CA ILE A 137 -3.43 -5.65 17.85
C ILE A 137 -4.03 -5.67 19.26
N ASP A 138 -3.86 -4.56 19.99
CA ASP A 138 -4.43 -4.37 21.33
C ASP A 138 -4.10 -5.50 22.34
N GLY A 139 -2.95 -6.15 22.19
CA GLY A 139 -2.47 -7.24 23.06
C GLY A 139 -2.81 -8.65 22.57
N ASP A 140 -3.60 -8.78 21.51
CA ASP A 140 -3.83 -10.04 20.79
C ASP A 140 -2.87 -10.15 19.60
N MET A 141 -2.42 -11.36 19.30
CA MET A 141 -1.47 -11.63 18.21
C MET A 141 -2.19 -12.22 16.99
N TYR A 142 -1.81 -11.78 15.80
CA TYR A 142 -2.43 -12.19 14.54
C TYR A 142 -1.37 -12.49 13.49
N ALA A 143 -1.70 -13.41 12.58
CA ALA A 143 -0.98 -13.48 11.31
C ALA A 143 -1.68 -12.58 10.30
N VAL A 144 -0.94 -11.68 9.65
CA VAL A 144 -1.47 -10.64 8.77
C VAL A 144 -0.60 -10.45 7.53
N ILE A 145 -1.23 -9.90 6.49
CA ILE A 145 -0.52 -9.11 5.46
C ILE A 145 -0.96 -7.66 5.58
N GLY A 146 -0.07 -6.71 5.33
CA GLY A 146 -0.40 -5.30 5.53
C GLY A 146 0.46 -4.32 4.74
N SER A 147 0.06 -3.05 4.82
CA SER A 147 0.83 -1.89 4.36
C SER A 147 1.05 -0.96 5.54
N TYR A 148 2.25 -0.37 5.60
CA TYR A 148 2.66 0.59 6.63
C TYR A 148 1.97 1.97 6.54
N GLY A 149 1.01 2.11 5.63
CA GLY A 149 0.26 3.35 5.52
C GLY A 149 1.10 4.58 5.14
N PRO A 150 0.58 5.78 5.41
CA PRO A 150 1.22 7.05 5.07
C PRO A 150 2.53 7.36 5.79
N ASP A 151 2.71 6.89 7.02
CA ASP A 151 3.91 7.20 7.79
C ASP A 151 5.09 6.29 7.44
N GLY A 152 4.79 5.08 6.93
CA GLY A 152 5.80 4.10 6.51
C GLY A 152 6.58 3.51 7.69
N THR A 153 6.05 3.61 8.90
CA THR A 153 6.72 3.14 10.11
C THR A 153 6.46 1.65 10.28
N GLY A 154 7.51 0.81 10.26
CA GLY A 154 7.42 -0.62 10.59
C GLY A 154 8.29 -1.00 11.80
N ASN A 155 8.92 -2.19 11.79
CA ASN A 155 9.72 -2.75 12.90
C ASN A 155 8.96 -2.99 14.22
N ASN A 156 7.81 -3.66 14.15
CA ASN A 156 6.98 -3.98 15.31
C ASN A 156 6.44 -2.71 16.03
N GLU A 157 6.45 -1.56 15.34
CA GLU A 157 5.68 -0.38 15.71
C GLU A 157 4.26 -0.52 15.11
N TYR A 158 3.44 -1.36 15.73
CA TYR A 158 2.07 -1.60 15.31
C TYR A 158 1.19 -0.38 15.62
N ASN A 159 0.78 0.33 14.58
CA ASN A 159 0.14 1.63 14.75
C ASN A 159 -1.26 1.68 14.12
N SER A 160 -1.89 2.86 14.14
CA SER A 160 -3.28 3.04 13.72
C SER A 160 -3.46 3.36 12.23
N ASP A 161 -2.39 3.68 11.52
CA ASP A 161 -2.45 3.97 10.08
C ASP A 161 -2.02 2.79 9.21
N ASP A 162 -1.45 1.75 9.82
CA ASP A 162 -1.30 0.43 9.21
C ASP A 162 -2.64 -0.11 8.68
N ILE A 163 -2.59 -0.65 7.47
CA ILE A 163 -3.76 -1.24 6.80
C ILE A 163 -3.56 -2.74 6.73
N LEU A 164 -4.32 -3.48 7.52
CA LEU A 164 -4.14 -4.91 7.76
C LEU A 164 -5.19 -5.76 7.05
N PHE A 165 -4.78 -6.96 6.67
CA PHE A 165 -5.65 -8.07 6.30
C PHE A 165 -5.31 -9.27 7.19
N GLU A 166 -6.25 -9.64 8.05
CA GLU A 166 -6.10 -10.75 8.99
C GLU A 166 -6.16 -12.10 8.27
N LEU A 167 -5.18 -12.96 8.54
CA LEU A 167 -5.10 -14.33 8.03
C LEU A 167 -5.46 -15.35 9.11
N ALA A 168 -5.02 -15.11 10.35
CA ALA A 168 -5.29 -15.98 11.50
C ALA A 168 -5.18 -15.22 12.82
N LYS A 169 -5.78 -15.80 13.87
CA LYS A 169 -5.74 -15.37 15.27
C LYS A 169 -5.33 -16.55 16.16
#